data_AF-A0A1G3QQP7-F1
#
_entry.id   AF-A0A1G3QQP7-F1
#
_cell.length_a   1.000
_cell.length_b   1.000
_cell.length_c   1.000
_cell.angle_alpha   90.00
_cell.angle_beta   90.00
_cell.angle_gamma   90.00
#
_symmetry.space_group_name_H-M   'P 1'
#
loop_
_entity.id
_entity.type
_entity.pdbx_description
1 polymer ?
#
loop_
_entity_poly.entity_id
_entity_poly.type
_entity_poly.pdbx_seq_one_letter_code
_entity_poly.pdbx_strand_id
1 'polypeptide(L)'
;MKLTINQLARLFEKYGDAIEIRYFDDVGINNENYFVSGDLVLPVHLRRFSEKNIAEIEVFYTPAVHEYLAREFPLEFRPAYAKATFTQMDRILEGLKNANSQSKRKRFIRMVGDVYGMDLNRGRQVILLRNDEPLDYRKWNNLKRDIDQSQLFSYRNSELIIIIFVNLTLSDRKIYIEHFKINTDLISLIVTRCRETAHCISPDFIPTEDVVSVTDPSLLIEEYIRSSARLIIIGEKLEDADKRALLQVRNYDKFVRLLVVPALDHTNIQDFLTQTQLVYNNDRWL
;
A
#
# COMPACT_ATOMS: atom_id res chain seq x y z
N MET A 1 -1.77 0.86 -17.67
CA MET A 1 -2.18 0.12 -16.46
C MET A 1 -2.82 -1.15 -16.95
N LYS A 2 -2.50 -2.31 -16.37
CA LYS A 2 -3.06 -3.58 -16.83
C LYS A 2 -4.31 -3.93 -16.04
N LEU A 3 -5.40 -4.28 -16.73
CA LEU A 3 -6.66 -4.70 -16.12
C LEU A 3 -7.10 -6.03 -16.69
N THR A 4 -7.58 -6.90 -15.81
CA THR A 4 -8.17 -8.18 -16.21
C THR A 4 -9.57 -7.98 -16.78
N ILE A 5 -10.02 -8.90 -17.63
CA ILE A 5 -11.39 -8.86 -18.18
C ILE A 5 -12.45 -8.89 -17.07
N ASN A 6 -12.19 -9.61 -15.98
CA ASN A 6 -13.11 -9.66 -14.83
C ASN A 6 -13.23 -8.31 -14.12
N GLN A 7 -12.12 -7.60 -13.94
CA GLN A 7 -12.13 -6.25 -13.37
C GLN A 7 -12.92 -5.28 -14.25
N LEU A 8 -12.69 -5.31 -15.56
CA LEU A 8 -13.42 -4.48 -16.51
C LEU A 8 -14.92 -4.79 -16.52
N ALA A 9 -15.28 -6.08 -16.52
CA ALA A 9 -16.68 -6.51 -16.47
C ALA A 9 -17.38 -5.96 -15.22
N ARG A 10 -16.74 -6.07 -14.06
CA ARG A 10 -17.26 -5.55 -12.79
C ARG A 10 -17.44 -4.04 -12.81
N LEU A 11 -16.46 -3.31 -13.35
CA LEU A 11 -16.52 -1.85 -13.46
C LEU A 11 -17.68 -1.41 -14.36
N PHE A 12 -17.84 -2.02 -15.53
CA PHE A 12 -18.94 -1.69 -16.44
C PHE A 12 -20.31 -2.08 -15.88
N GLU A 13 -20.42 -3.22 -15.19
CA GLU A 13 -21.66 -3.64 -14.53
C GLU A 13 -22.12 -2.61 -13.48
N LYS A 14 -21.19 -2.09 -12.67
CA LYS A 14 -21.50 -1.24 -11.53
C LYS A 14 -21.60 0.24 -11.87
N TYR A 15 -20.76 0.72 -12.77
CA TYR A 15 -20.61 2.15 -13.07
C TYR A 15 -21.11 2.55 -14.47
N GLY A 16 -21.33 1.58 -15.37
CA GLY A 16 -21.90 1.82 -16.69
C GLY A 16 -21.15 2.90 -17.48
N ASP A 17 -21.89 3.88 -17.98
CA ASP A 17 -21.35 4.98 -18.80
C ASP A 17 -20.59 6.04 -17.97
N ALA A 18 -20.58 5.94 -16.64
CA ALA A 18 -19.85 6.90 -15.79
C ALA A 18 -18.33 6.67 -15.79
N ILE A 19 -17.85 5.55 -16.35
CA ILE A 19 -16.43 5.22 -16.41
C ILE A 19 -15.93 5.22 -17.85
N GLU A 20 -14.98 6.11 -18.14
CA GLU A 20 -14.26 6.14 -19.42
C GLU A 20 -12.93 5.41 -19.30
N ILE A 21 -12.79 4.29 -20.01
CA ILE A 21 -11.55 3.52 -20.09
C ILE A 21 -11.08 3.51 -21.55
N ARG A 22 -9.81 3.82 -21.79
CA ARG A 22 -9.22 3.86 -23.13
C ARG A 22 -8.06 2.89 -23.24
N TYR A 23 -7.91 2.24 -24.40
CA TYR A 23 -6.75 1.38 -24.69
C TYR A 23 -5.47 2.19 -24.67
N PHE A 24 -4.42 1.68 -24.02
CA PHE A 24 -3.09 2.29 -24.04
C PHE A 24 -2.30 1.88 -25.29
N ASP A 25 -2.38 0.59 -25.64
CA ASP A 25 -1.71 0.03 -26.81
C ASP A 25 -2.73 -0.62 -27.75
N ASP A 26 -2.32 -0.79 -29.01
CA ASP A 26 -3.12 -1.48 -30.02
C ASP A 26 -3.34 -2.94 -29.61
N VAL A 27 -4.59 -3.41 -29.62
CA VAL A 27 -4.95 -4.80 -29.32
C VAL A 27 -5.42 -5.48 -30.60
N GLY A 28 -4.55 -6.33 -31.14
CA GLY A 28 -4.85 -7.15 -32.31
C GLY A 28 -5.50 -8.49 -31.93
N ILE A 29 -6.61 -8.82 -32.57
CA ILE A 29 -7.26 -10.14 -32.49
C ILE A 29 -7.17 -10.82 -33.85
N ASN A 30 -6.36 -11.89 -33.92
CA ASN A 30 -6.23 -12.80 -35.07
C ASN A 30 -6.18 -12.08 -36.44
N ASN A 31 -5.44 -10.96 -36.55
CA ASN A 31 -5.28 -10.15 -37.76
C ASN A 31 -6.56 -9.52 -38.37
N GLU A 32 -7.74 -9.65 -37.73
CA GLU A 32 -9.03 -9.22 -38.29
C GLU A 32 -9.73 -8.12 -37.50
N ASN A 33 -9.56 -8.07 -36.17
CA ASN A 33 -10.11 -6.99 -35.35
C ASN A 33 -8.97 -6.26 -34.63
N TYR A 34 -8.87 -4.95 -34.86
CA TYR A 34 -7.91 -4.07 -34.21
C TYR A 34 -8.67 -3.09 -33.33
N PHE A 35 -8.37 -3.10 -32.03
CA PHE A 35 -8.69 -1.98 -31.15
C PHE A 35 -7.47 -1.07 -31.11
N VAL A 36 -7.63 0.20 -31.42
CA VAL A 36 -6.51 1.13 -31.57
C VAL A 36 -6.25 1.81 -30.23
N SER A 37 -4.98 2.10 -29.95
CA SER A 37 -4.57 2.96 -28.84
C SER A 37 -5.39 4.25 -28.83
N GLY A 38 -5.96 4.59 -27.68
CA GLY A 38 -6.79 5.78 -27.47
C GLY A 38 -8.30 5.55 -27.64
N ASP A 39 -8.71 4.45 -28.27
CA ASP A 39 -10.13 4.10 -28.40
C ASP A 39 -10.74 3.74 -27.04
N LEU A 40 -12.06 3.95 -26.91
CA LEU A 40 -12.81 3.53 -25.72
C LEU A 40 -12.91 2.00 -25.67
N VAL A 41 -12.66 1.46 -24.48
CA VAL A 41 -12.97 0.07 -24.15
C VAL A 41 -14.48 -0.02 -23.92
N LEU A 42 -15.17 -0.85 -24.70
CA LEU A 42 -16.61 -1.04 -24.57
C LEU A 42 -16.93 -2.41 -23.94
N PRO A 43 -18.05 -2.56 -23.22
CA PRO A 43 -18.47 -3.84 -22.64
C PRO A 43 -18.57 -4.98 -23.67
N VAL A 44 -18.97 -4.66 -24.90
CA VAL A 44 -19.06 -5.64 -25.99
C VAL A 44 -17.70 -6.20 -26.41
N HIS A 45 -16.59 -5.48 -26.16
CA HIS A 45 -15.24 -5.95 -26.44
C HIS A 45 -14.85 -7.12 -25.53
N LEU A 46 -15.38 -7.16 -24.29
CA LEU A 46 -15.01 -8.18 -23.29
C LEU A 46 -15.34 -9.60 -23.76
N ARG A 47 -16.47 -9.80 -24.45
CA ARG A 47 -16.83 -11.12 -25.00
C ARG A 47 -15.79 -11.60 -26.02
N ARG A 48 -15.34 -10.70 -26.90
CA ARG A 48 -14.31 -11.00 -27.91
C ARG A 48 -12.97 -11.34 -27.26
N PHE A 49 -12.60 -10.66 -26.17
CA PHE A 49 -11.40 -10.99 -25.41
C PHE A 49 -11.47 -12.38 -24.80
N SER A 50 -12.61 -12.75 -24.19
CA SER A 50 -12.81 -14.09 -23.63
C SER A 50 -12.76 -15.18 -24.70
N GLU A 51 -13.40 -14.99 -25.85
CA GLU A 51 -13.38 -15.93 -26.98
C GLU A 51 -11.96 -16.19 -27.54
N LYS A 52 -11.04 -15.26 -27.29
CA LYS A 52 -9.66 -15.29 -27.80
C LYS A 52 -8.62 -15.51 -26.70
N ASN A 53 -9.05 -15.86 -25.49
CA ASN A 53 -8.19 -16.09 -24.33
C ASN A 53 -7.28 -14.90 -23.98
N ILE A 54 -7.73 -13.67 -24.24
CA ILE A 54 -7.06 -12.46 -23.78
C ILE A 54 -7.54 -12.20 -22.34
N ALA A 55 -6.65 -12.44 -21.37
CA ALA A 55 -6.99 -12.35 -19.94
C ALA A 55 -6.90 -10.92 -19.38
N GLU A 56 -6.04 -10.08 -19.97
CA GLU A 56 -5.78 -8.71 -19.54
C GLU A 56 -5.53 -7.81 -20.75
N ILE A 57 -5.80 -6.52 -20.57
CA ILE A 57 -5.50 -5.47 -21.55
C ILE A 57 -4.78 -4.30 -20.87
N GLU A 58 -4.03 -3.54 -21.65
CA GLU A 58 -3.38 -2.33 -21.19
C GLU A 58 -4.24 -1.11 -21.50
N VAL A 59 -4.55 -0.32 -20.47
CA VAL A 59 -5.41 0.86 -20.54
C VAL A 59 -4.69 2.10 -20.02
N PHE A 60 -5.11 3.27 -20.47
CA PHE A 60 -4.65 4.53 -19.89
C PHE A 60 -5.09 4.63 -18.43
N TYR A 61 -4.14 4.94 -17.57
CA TYR A 61 -4.39 5.31 -16.19
C TYR A 61 -5.06 6.69 -16.17
N THR A 62 -6.18 6.77 -15.46
CA THR A 62 -6.76 8.04 -15.02
C THR A 62 -7.05 7.93 -13.53
N PRO A 63 -6.98 9.04 -12.77
CA PRO A 63 -7.32 9.04 -11.35
C PRO A 63 -8.74 8.52 -11.08
N ALA A 64 -9.69 8.83 -11.96
CA ALA A 64 -11.08 8.37 -11.85
C ALA A 64 -11.20 6.84 -11.98
N VAL A 65 -10.57 6.24 -13.00
CA VAL A 65 -10.58 4.77 -13.17
C VAL A 65 -9.92 4.09 -11.98
N HIS A 66 -8.81 4.62 -11.49
CA HIS A 66 -8.14 4.08 -10.31
C HIS A 66 -9.00 4.19 -9.04
N GLU A 67 -9.77 5.26 -8.86
CA GLU A 67 -10.68 5.39 -7.72
C GLU A 67 -11.76 4.30 -7.73
N TYR A 68 -12.34 3.99 -8.89
CA TYR A 68 -13.31 2.90 -9.01
C TYR A 68 -12.66 1.53 -8.76
N LEU A 69 -11.46 1.31 -9.30
CA LEU A 69 -10.69 0.08 -9.03
C LEU A 69 -10.35 -0.07 -7.55
N ALA A 70 -9.96 1.00 -6.87
CA ALA A 70 -9.64 0.98 -5.45
C ALA A 70 -10.85 0.62 -4.57
N ARG A 71 -12.06 0.99 -5.01
CA ARG A 71 -13.30 0.65 -4.29
C ARG A 71 -13.70 -0.81 -4.48
N GLU A 72 -13.55 -1.36 -5.68
CA GLU A 72 -13.95 -2.75 -5.98
C GLU A 72 -12.86 -3.78 -5.67
N PHE A 73 -11.59 -3.41 -5.84
CA PHE A 73 -10.41 -4.28 -5.75
C PHE A 73 -9.31 -3.63 -4.89
N PRO A 74 -9.60 -3.30 -3.62
CA PRO A 74 -8.71 -2.49 -2.78
C PRO A 74 -7.34 -3.13 -2.55
N LEU A 75 -7.24 -4.46 -2.52
CA LEU A 75 -5.96 -5.18 -2.36
C LEU A 75 -5.00 -4.95 -3.53
N GLU A 76 -5.53 -4.92 -4.76
CA GLU A 76 -4.75 -4.78 -5.98
C GLU A 76 -4.53 -3.29 -6.36
N PHE A 77 -5.51 -2.44 -6.04
CA PHE A 77 -5.52 -1.02 -6.42
C PHE A 77 -5.64 -0.11 -5.20
N ARG A 78 -4.69 -0.22 -4.28
CA ARG A 78 -4.69 0.60 -3.06
C ARG A 78 -4.64 2.10 -3.39
N PRO A 79 -5.45 2.94 -2.72
CA PRO A 79 -5.37 4.40 -2.85
C PRO A 79 -3.97 4.93 -2.57
N ALA A 80 -3.64 6.13 -3.07
CA ALA A 80 -2.37 6.76 -2.76
C ALA A 80 -2.29 7.21 -1.30
N TYR A 81 -1.13 7.00 -0.68
CA TYR A 81 -0.80 7.57 0.62
C TYR A 81 -0.72 9.09 0.52
N ALA A 82 0.02 9.58 -0.48
CA ALA A 82 0.22 10.99 -0.72
C ALA A 82 0.53 11.28 -2.19
N LYS A 83 0.61 12.56 -2.51
CA LYS A 83 1.07 13.07 -3.80
C LYS A 83 2.31 13.92 -3.60
N ALA A 84 3.25 13.86 -4.54
CA ALA A 84 4.48 14.63 -4.53
C ALA A 84 4.75 15.25 -5.90
N THR A 85 5.26 16.48 -5.90
CA THR A 85 5.85 17.10 -7.10
C THR A 85 7.17 16.43 -7.43
N PHE A 86 7.73 16.72 -8.61
CA PHE A 86 9.04 16.22 -9.02
C PHE A 86 10.15 16.47 -7.97
N THR A 87 10.26 17.70 -7.47
CA THR A 87 11.26 18.07 -6.45
C THR A 87 11.02 17.39 -5.11
N GLN A 88 9.76 17.24 -4.70
CA GLN A 88 9.42 16.51 -3.48
C GLN A 88 9.78 15.02 -3.62
N MET A 89 9.50 14.43 -4.79
CA MET A 89 9.83 13.04 -5.07
C MET A 89 11.33 12.78 -4.99
N ASP A 90 12.15 13.66 -5.57
CA ASP A 90 13.61 13.56 -5.51
C ASP A 90 14.13 13.57 -4.05
N ARG A 91 13.61 14.49 -3.22
CA ARG A 91 13.93 14.57 -1.78
C ARG A 91 13.49 13.34 -1.00
N ILE A 92 12.27 12.84 -1.25
CA ILE A 92 11.73 11.65 -0.58
C ILE A 92 12.64 10.45 -0.85
N LEU A 93 13.00 10.24 -2.11
CA LEU A 93 13.82 9.10 -2.51
C LEU A 93 15.26 9.22 -2.02
N GLU A 94 15.81 10.43 -1.94
CA GLU A 94 17.11 10.68 -1.31
C GLU A 94 17.08 10.37 0.19
N GLY A 95 16.04 10.81 0.90
CA GLY A 95 15.82 10.47 2.30
C GLY A 95 15.74 8.96 2.52
N LEU A 96 15.00 8.25 1.66
CA LEU A 96 14.91 6.78 1.70
C LEU A 96 16.26 6.10 1.45
N LYS A 97 17.07 6.60 0.51
CA LYS A 97 18.44 6.10 0.29
C LYS A 97 19.29 6.24 1.56
N ASN A 98 19.20 7.39 2.23
CA ASN A 98 19.92 7.65 3.48
C ASN A 98 19.40 6.77 4.63
N ALA A 99 18.10 6.53 4.72
CA ALA A 99 17.52 5.61 5.71
C ALA A 99 18.00 4.17 5.49
N ASN A 100 18.03 3.74 4.23
CA ASN A 100 18.46 2.40 3.82
C ASN A 100 19.96 2.18 4.05
N SER A 101 20.80 3.22 3.98
CA SER A 101 22.23 3.07 4.30
C SER A 101 22.50 2.93 5.80
N GLN A 102 21.54 3.34 6.64
CA GLN A 102 21.68 3.36 8.09
C GLN A 102 20.84 2.28 8.82
N SER A 103 20.15 1.42 8.08
CA SER A 103 19.36 0.31 8.60
C SER A 103 19.49 -0.91 7.70
N LYS A 104 19.14 -2.11 8.18
CA LYS A 104 19.16 -3.33 7.35
C LYS A 104 17.91 -3.45 6.48
N ARG A 105 16.88 -2.65 6.76
CA ARG A 105 15.61 -2.62 6.04
C ARG A 105 15.77 -1.86 4.72
N LYS A 106 15.29 -2.46 3.63
CA LYS A 106 15.16 -1.78 2.33
C LYS A 106 13.80 -1.11 2.24
N ARG A 107 13.80 0.21 2.05
CA ARG A 107 12.61 1.03 1.81
C ARG A 107 12.61 1.59 0.41
N PHE A 108 11.42 1.67 -0.14
CA PHE A 108 11.11 2.29 -1.41
C PHE A 108 9.68 2.83 -1.33
N ILE A 109 9.26 3.56 -2.36
CA ILE A 109 7.85 3.87 -2.56
C ILE A 109 7.30 3.01 -3.69
N ARG A 110 5.99 2.84 -3.73
CA ARG A 110 5.28 2.22 -4.84
C ARG A 110 4.48 3.28 -5.57
N MET A 111 4.57 3.31 -6.89
CA MET A 111 3.79 4.25 -7.69
C MET A 111 2.31 3.88 -7.67
N VAL A 112 1.45 4.89 -7.60
CA VAL A 112 0.01 4.72 -7.77
C VAL A 112 -0.39 5.35 -9.09
N GLY A 113 -0.82 4.49 -10.02
CA GLY A 113 -0.99 4.82 -11.42
C GLY A 113 0.28 4.71 -12.24
N ASP A 114 0.09 4.75 -13.56
CA ASP A 114 1.19 4.74 -14.50
C ASP A 114 1.74 6.16 -14.72
N VAL A 115 3.06 6.24 -14.90
CA VAL A 115 3.77 7.45 -15.31
C VAL A 115 4.15 7.29 -16.78
N TYR A 116 3.76 8.26 -17.58
CA TYR A 116 3.97 8.26 -19.01
C TYR A 116 5.14 9.16 -19.38
N GLY A 117 5.90 8.75 -20.40
CA GLY A 117 6.88 9.55 -21.10
C GLY A 117 6.58 9.54 -22.60
N MET A 118 7.46 10.19 -23.37
CA MET A 118 7.40 10.17 -24.83
C MET A 118 8.64 9.48 -25.39
N ASP A 119 8.44 8.44 -26.20
CA ASP A 119 9.53 7.88 -27.00
C ASP A 119 9.79 8.81 -28.19
N LEU A 120 10.91 9.55 -28.14
CA LEU A 120 11.30 10.51 -29.16
C LEU A 120 11.52 9.88 -30.54
N ASN A 121 11.82 8.57 -30.62
CA ASN A 121 12.04 7.90 -31.90
C ASN A 121 10.72 7.51 -32.59
N ARG A 122 9.70 7.16 -31.81
CA ARG A 122 8.40 6.68 -32.32
C ARG A 122 7.30 7.73 -32.24
N GLY A 123 7.53 8.83 -31.50
CA GLY A 123 6.51 9.83 -31.20
C GLY A 123 5.32 9.30 -30.40
N ARG A 124 5.45 8.11 -29.79
CA ARG A 124 4.39 7.44 -29.03
C ARG A 124 4.63 7.60 -27.55
N GLN A 125 3.54 7.65 -26.78
CA GLN A 125 3.62 7.57 -25.33
C GLN A 125 4.13 6.19 -24.91
N VAL A 126 4.98 6.18 -23.88
CA VAL A 126 5.51 4.96 -23.27
C VAL A 126 5.30 5.00 -21.77
N ILE A 127 5.12 3.85 -21.14
CA ILE A 127 5.02 3.75 -19.68
C ILE A 127 6.44 3.69 -19.11
N LEU A 128 6.81 4.71 -18.34
CA LEU A 128 8.10 4.79 -17.65
C LEU A 128 8.06 4.12 -16.28
N LEU A 129 6.94 4.23 -15.58
CA LEU A 129 6.67 3.53 -14.32
C LEU A 129 5.23 3.02 -14.33
N ARG A 130 5.04 1.77 -13.93
CA ARG A 130 3.73 1.12 -13.84
C ARG A 130 3.12 1.33 -12.46
N ASN A 131 1.79 1.21 -12.38
CA ASN A 131 1.08 1.10 -11.12
C ASN A 131 1.66 -0.04 -10.24
N ASP A 132 1.74 0.22 -8.94
CA ASP A 132 2.35 -0.63 -7.90
C ASP A 132 3.87 -0.88 -8.05
N GLU A 133 4.51 -0.33 -9.09
CA GLU A 133 5.92 -0.59 -9.34
C GLU A 133 6.81 0.07 -8.27
N PRO A 134 7.79 -0.66 -7.70
CA PRO A 134 8.71 -0.10 -6.73
C PRO A 134 9.62 0.95 -7.38
N LEU A 135 9.79 2.06 -6.69
CA LEU A 135 10.66 3.17 -7.05
C LEU A 135 11.64 3.45 -5.92
N ASP A 136 12.92 3.27 -6.20
CA ASP A 136 14.03 3.68 -5.35
C ASP A 136 14.80 4.85 -5.99
N TYR A 137 15.73 5.42 -5.24
CA TYR A 137 16.54 6.56 -5.70
C TYR A 137 17.38 6.25 -6.94
N ARG A 138 17.86 5.01 -7.08
CA ARG A 138 18.70 4.61 -8.23
C ARG A 138 17.85 4.60 -9.49
N LYS A 139 16.69 3.95 -9.43
CA LYS A 139 15.74 3.87 -10.54
C LYS A 139 15.20 5.24 -10.92
N TRP A 140 14.87 6.08 -9.94
CA TRP A 140 14.45 7.45 -10.18
C TRP A 140 15.50 8.27 -10.92
N ASN A 141 16.77 8.20 -10.53
CA ASN A 141 17.84 8.93 -11.24
C ASN A 141 18.00 8.52 -12.71
N ASN A 142 17.67 7.28 -13.05
CA ASN A 142 17.71 6.80 -14.42
C ASN A 142 16.52 7.33 -15.23
N LEU A 143 15.31 7.35 -14.64
CA LEU A 143 14.07 7.65 -15.35
C LEU A 143 13.71 9.14 -15.35
N LYS A 144 14.12 9.90 -14.34
CA LYS A 144 13.65 11.29 -14.10
C LYS A 144 13.99 12.28 -15.22
N ARG A 145 14.88 11.90 -16.15
CA ARG A 145 15.23 12.70 -17.33
C ARG A 145 14.15 12.66 -18.41
N ASP A 146 13.36 11.59 -18.43
CA ASP A 146 12.35 11.32 -19.45
C ASP A 146 10.93 11.65 -18.96
N ILE A 147 10.80 12.07 -17.70
CA ILE A 147 9.53 12.42 -17.06
C ILE A 147 9.32 13.94 -17.10
N ASP A 148 8.09 14.36 -17.38
CA ASP A 148 7.69 15.77 -17.28
C ASP A 148 7.82 16.28 -15.84
N GLN A 149 8.51 17.42 -15.67
CA GLN A 149 8.70 18.07 -14.37
C GLN A 149 7.39 18.62 -13.78
N SER A 150 6.38 18.86 -14.62
CA SER A 150 5.05 19.31 -14.18
C SER A 150 4.21 18.17 -13.56
N GLN A 151 4.62 16.91 -13.75
CA GLN A 151 3.87 15.76 -13.29
C GLN A 151 3.79 15.68 -11.77
N LEU A 152 2.58 15.39 -11.28
CA LEU A 152 2.32 15.07 -9.89
C LEU A 152 2.29 13.55 -9.71
N PHE A 153 3.10 13.05 -8.78
CA PHE A 153 3.27 11.62 -8.52
C PHE A 153 2.43 11.18 -7.33
N SER A 154 1.46 10.32 -7.56
CA SER A 154 0.76 9.60 -6.49
C SER A 154 1.59 8.39 -6.08
N TYR A 155 1.80 8.20 -4.77
CA TYR A 155 2.64 7.10 -4.28
C TYR A 155 2.11 6.51 -2.97
N ARG A 156 2.62 5.33 -2.64
CA ARG A 156 2.48 4.64 -1.36
C ARG A 156 3.84 4.27 -0.80
N ASN A 157 3.91 4.12 0.52
CA ASN A 157 5.12 3.60 1.15
C ASN A 157 5.23 2.08 0.95
N SER A 158 6.46 1.56 0.91
CA SER A 158 6.71 0.11 0.97
C SER A 158 6.30 -0.53 2.31
N GLU A 159 6.11 0.30 3.34
CA GLU A 159 5.69 -0.12 4.68
C GLU A 159 4.21 0.20 4.87
N LEU A 160 3.40 -0.79 5.25
CA LEU A 160 1.93 -0.64 5.35
C LEU A 160 1.28 -1.42 6.52
N ILE A 161 1.93 -2.48 7.02
CA ILE A 161 1.33 -3.34 8.04
C ILE A 161 1.44 -2.73 9.44
N ILE A 162 0.41 -2.90 10.27
CA ILE A 162 0.46 -2.69 11.72
C ILE A 162 0.56 -4.06 12.40
N ILE A 163 1.60 -4.25 13.20
CA ILE A 163 1.72 -5.40 14.08
C ILE A 163 1.12 -5.06 15.43
N ILE A 164 0.17 -5.86 15.91
CA ILE A 164 -0.25 -5.92 17.31
C ILE A 164 0.64 -6.95 18.01
N PHE A 165 1.47 -6.49 18.94
CA PHE A 165 2.40 -7.33 19.69
C PHE A 165 1.92 -7.46 21.15
N VAL A 166 1.51 -8.69 21.50
CA VAL A 166 1.00 -9.06 22.83
C VAL A 166 1.44 -10.50 23.13
N ASN A 167 2.29 -10.70 24.12
CA ASN A 167 2.85 -12.01 24.46
C ASN A 167 1.78 -12.93 25.07
N LEU A 168 1.49 -14.03 24.38
CA LEU A 168 0.55 -15.07 24.84
C LEU A 168 1.25 -16.38 25.21
N THR A 169 2.57 -16.44 25.23
CA THR A 169 3.36 -17.64 25.60
C THR A 169 3.43 -17.89 27.11
N LEU A 170 2.57 -17.22 27.86
CA LEU A 170 2.60 -17.15 29.32
C LEU A 170 2.06 -18.43 29.95
N SER A 171 2.75 -18.90 30.99
CA SER A 171 2.36 -20.11 31.72
C SER A 171 1.23 -19.89 32.74
N ASP A 172 1.06 -18.66 33.24
CA ASP A 172 -0.03 -18.32 34.16
C ASP A 172 -1.33 -18.07 33.38
N ARG A 173 -2.34 -18.90 33.66
CA ARG A 173 -3.66 -18.83 33.04
C ARG A 173 -4.37 -17.49 33.23
N LYS A 174 -4.21 -16.82 34.38
CA LYS A 174 -4.88 -15.54 34.63
C LYS A 174 -4.29 -14.43 33.77
N ILE A 175 -2.97 -14.37 33.69
CA ILE A 175 -2.23 -13.38 32.89
C ILE A 175 -2.48 -13.63 31.40
N TYR A 176 -2.46 -14.89 30.96
CA TYR A 176 -2.83 -15.27 29.60
C TYR A 176 -4.22 -14.75 29.20
N ILE A 177 -5.23 -14.91 30.05
CA ILE A 177 -6.60 -14.46 29.75
C ILE A 177 -6.66 -12.93 29.61
N GLU A 178 -5.93 -12.20 30.46
CA GLU A 178 -5.84 -10.74 30.38
C GLU A 178 -5.20 -10.30 29.06
N HIS A 179 -4.07 -10.89 28.71
CA HIS A 179 -3.34 -10.57 27.47
C HIS A 179 -4.15 -10.95 26.23
N PHE A 180 -4.84 -12.09 26.26
CA PHE A 180 -5.72 -12.52 25.18
C PHE A 180 -6.85 -11.51 24.93
N LYS A 181 -7.46 -10.97 26.00
CA LYS A 181 -8.47 -9.92 25.90
C LYS A 181 -7.90 -8.65 25.28
N ILE A 182 -6.76 -8.18 25.78
CA ILE A 182 -6.06 -7.00 25.25
C ILE A 182 -5.78 -7.16 23.74
N ASN A 183 -5.22 -8.30 23.33
CA ASN A 183 -4.94 -8.57 21.91
C ASN A 183 -6.21 -8.53 21.07
N THR A 184 -7.27 -9.19 21.53
CA THR A 184 -8.56 -9.25 20.82
C THR A 184 -9.20 -7.87 20.72
N ASP A 185 -9.17 -7.09 21.80
CA ASP A 185 -9.73 -5.75 21.86
C ASP A 185 -8.97 -4.79 20.93
N LEU A 186 -7.63 -4.85 20.91
CA LEU A 186 -6.80 -4.04 20.01
C LEU A 186 -7.06 -4.34 18.54
N ILE A 187 -7.07 -5.63 18.17
CA ILE A 187 -7.37 -6.05 16.79
C ILE A 187 -8.77 -5.58 16.42
N SER A 188 -9.76 -5.84 17.27
CA SER A 188 -11.15 -5.45 17.01
C SER A 188 -11.29 -3.94 16.86
N LEU A 189 -10.58 -3.16 17.67
CA LEU A 189 -10.60 -1.71 17.64
C LEU A 189 -10.07 -1.18 16.31
N ILE A 190 -8.88 -1.63 15.87
CA ILE A 190 -8.30 -1.17 14.62
C ILE A 190 -9.12 -1.65 13.42
N VAL A 191 -9.51 -2.93 13.39
CA VAL A 191 -10.23 -3.51 12.24
C VAL A 191 -11.63 -2.91 12.07
N THR A 192 -12.32 -2.61 13.18
CA THR A 192 -13.71 -2.15 13.15
C THR A 192 -13.82 -0.64 13.08
N ARG A 193 -13.10 0.10 13.93
CA ARG A 193 -13.26 1.56 14.05
C ARG A 193 -12.53 2.33 12.97
N CYS A 194 -11.43 1.82 12.42
CA CYS A 194 -10.74 2.49 11.31
C CYS A 194 -11.50 2.41 9.97
N ARG A 195 -12.65 1.71 9.92
CA ARG A 195 -13.59 1.80 8.79
C ARG A 195 -14.41 3.09 8.80
N GLU A 196 -14.56 3.73 9.96
CA GLU A 196 -15.23 5.03 10.07
C GLU A 196 -14.31 6.11 9.47
N THR A 197 -14.83 6.94 8.56
CA THR A 197 -14.04 7.96 7.85
C THR A 197 -13.31 8.94 8.78
N ALA A 198 -13.83 9.16 9.99
CA ALA A 198 -13.21 10.01 11.01
C ALA A 198 -11.93 9.42 11.62
N HIS A 199 -11.70 8.11 11.49
CA HIS A 199 -10.60 7.38 12.14
C HIS A 199 -9.77 6.56 11.15
N CYS A 200 -9.82 6.91 9.88
CA CYS A 200 -8.99 6.31 8.84
C CYS A 200 -7.51 6.57 9.15
N ILE A 201 -6.75 5.50 9.43
CA ILE A 201 -5.31 5.60 9.74
C ILE A 201 -4.57 6.18 8.54
N SER A 202 -4.81 5.67 7.35
CA SER A 202 -4.25 6.19 6.10
C SER A 202 -5.08 5.72 4.92
N PRO A 203 -5.15 6.47 3.79
CA PRO A 203 -5.96 6.07 2.65
C PRO A 203 -5.56 4.72 2.03
N ASP A 204 -4.29 4.32 2.17
CA ASP A 204 -3.75 3.07 1.62
C ASP A 204 -3.77 1.88 2.59
N PHE A 205 -4.26 2.11 3.82
CA PHE A 205 -4.35 1.11 4.88
C PHE A 205 -5.72 0.40 4.83
N ILE A 206 -5.70 -0.93 4.75
CA ILE A 206 -6.86 -1.81 4.72
C ILE A 206 -6.91 -2.57 6.04
N PRO A 207 -7.75 -2.18 7.01
CA PRO A 207 -7.68 -2.71 8.37
C PRO A 207 -7.82 -4.24 8.46
N THR A 208 -8.60 -4.88 7.58
CA THR A 208 -8.79 -6.34 7.60
C THR A 208 -7.58 -7.12 7.10
N GLU A 209 -6.74 -6.51 6.28
CA GLU A 209 -5.62 -7.17 5.59
C GLU A 209 -4.28 -6.74 6.20
N ASP A 210 -4.23 -5.53 6.76
CA ASP A 210 -2.99 -4.89 7.18
C ASP A 210 -2.72 -4.93 8.67
N VAL A 211 -3.54 -5.66 9.43
CA VAL A 211 -3.35 -5.87 10.86
C VAL A 211 -2.89 -7.30 11.07
N VAL A 212 -1.70 -7.45 11.65
CA VAL A 212 -1.13 -8.75 11.99
C VAL A 212 -0.92 -8.85 13.49
N SER A 213 -1.30 -9.97 14.10
CA SER A 213 -1.04 -10.25 15.51
C SER A 213 0.21 -11.11 15.66
N VAL A 214 1.15 -10.66 16.48
CA VAL A 214 2.33 -11.42 16.89
C VAL A 214 2.22 -11.69 18.38
N THR A 215 2.16 -12.98 18.72
CA THR A 215 1.90 -13.41 20.11
C THR A 215 3.07 -14.13 20.76
N ASP A 216 4.11 -14.42 20.00
CA ASP A 216 5.36 -15.01 20.46
C ASP A 216 6.51 -14.01 20.20
N PRO A 217 7.22 -13.54 21.24
CA PRO A 217 8.35 -12.63 21.10
C PRO A 217 9.45 -13.14 20.15
N SER A 218 9.64 -14.46 20.05
CA SER A 218 10.67 -15.05 19.18
C SER A 218 10.38 -14.86 17.69
N LEU A 219 9.12 -14.66 17.31
CA LEU A 219 8.68 -14.49 15.92
C LEU A 219 8.63 -13.02 15.47
N LEU A 220 8.75 -12.06 16.40
CA LEU A 220 8.50 -10.65 16.11
C LEU A 220 9.42 -10.09 15.02
N ILE A 221 10.71 -10.41 15.03
CA ILE A 221 11.65 -9.91 14.04
C ILE A 221 11.37 -10.48 12.64
N GLU A 222 11.06 -11.78 12.57
CA GLU A 222 10.73 -12.43 11.30
C GLU A 222 9.47 -11.83 10.71
N GLU A 223 8.43 -11.68 11.53
CA GLU A 223 7.16 -11.12 11.10
C GLU A 223 7.30 -9.65 10.70
N TYR A 224 8.09 -8.87 11.43
CA TYR A 224 8.39 -7.47 11.09
C TYR A 224 9.02 -7.33 9.69
N ILE A 225 9.96 -8.23 9.37
CA ILE A 225 10.63 -8.24 8.07
C ILE A 225 9.66 -8.71 6.97
N ARG A 226 8.98 -9.83 7.20
CA ARG A 226 8.09 -10.48 6.23
C ARG A 226 6.91 -9.58 5.84
N SER A 227 6.27 -8.99 6.83
CA SER A 227 5.08 -8.13 6.65
C SER A 227 5.42 -6.72 6.17
N SER A 228 6.70 -6.31 6.22
CA SER A 228 7.09 -4.90 6.00
C SER A 228 6.29 -3.96 6.91
N ALA A 229 6.18 -4.30 8.20
CA ALA A 229 5.42 -3.53 9.17
C ALA A 229 5.90 -2.08 9.28
N ARG A 230 4.95 -1.16 9.24
CA ARG A 230 5.17 0.28 9.41
C ARG A 230 5.16 0.69 10.87
N LEU A 231 4.35 0.02 11.69
CA LEU A 231 4.14 0.29 13.12
C LEU A 231 4.00 -1.02 13.89
N ILE A 232 4.61 -1.07 15.08
CA ILE A 232 4.31 -2.09 16.10
C ILE A 232 3.58 -1.40 17.25
N ILE A 233 2.41 -1.92 17.59
CA ILE A 233 1.61 -1.53 18.75
C ILE A 233 1.81 -2.59 19.83
N ILE A 234 2.23 -2.16 21.01
CA ILE A 234 2.57 -3.00 22.15
C ILE A 234 1.41 -2.92 23.14
N GLY A 235 0.68 -4.02 23.33
CA GLY A 235 -0.56 -4.00 24.13
C GLY A 235 -0.36 -4.11 25.64
N GLU A 236 0.85 -4.39 26.12
CA GLU A 236 1.07 -4.81 27.50
C GLU A 236 2.34 -4.23 28.13
N LYS A 237 2.52 -4.52 29.43
CA LYS A 237 3.79 -4.28 30.11
C LYS A 237 4.85 -5.26 29.61
N LEU A 238 5.97 -4.73 29.16
CA LEU A 238 7.06 -5.51 28.59
C LEU A 238 7.80 -6.33 29.66
N GLU A 239 7.81 -7.64 29.49
CA GLU A 239 8.75 -8.54 30.15
C GLU A 239 10.13 -8.50 29.46
N ASP A 240 11.12 -9.15 30.05
CA ASP A 240 12.49 -9.12 29.50
C ASP A 240 12.60 -9.85 28.16
N ALA A 241 11.76 -10.86 27.90
CA ALA A 241 11.67 -11.50 26.60
C ALA A 241 11.20 -10.52 25.51
N ASP A 242 10.15 -9.76 25.81
CA ASP A 242 9.56 -8.78 24.88
C ASP A 242 10.53 -7.64 24.59
N LYS A 243 11.22 -7.13 25.63
CA LYS A 243 12.27 -6.12 25.47
C LYS A 243 13.39 -6.61 24.55
N ARG A 244 13.84 -7.86 24.71
CA ARG A 244 14.88 -8.44 23.85
C ARG A 244 14.40 -8.55 22.40
N ALA A 245 13.17 -8.99 22.16
CA ALA A 245 12.59 -9.06 20.82
C ALA A 245 12.50 -7.68 20.15
N LEU A 246 12.00 -6.67 20.88
CA LEU A 246 11.92 -5.29 20.38
C LEU A 246 13.31 -4.68 20.11
N LEU A 247 14.31 -5.00 20.93
CA LEU A 247 15.69 -4.59 20.68
C LEU A 247 16.26 -5.24 19.41
N GLN A 248 15.92 -6.49 19.10
CA GLN A 248 16.31 -7.12 17.84
C GLN A 248 15.71 -6.37 16.63
N VAL A 249 14.41 -6.02 16.71
CA VAL A 249 13.77 -5.19 15.68
C VAL A 249 14.46 -3.84 15.53
N ARG A 250 14.76 -3.16 16.64
CA ARG A 250 15.46 -1.86 16.61
C ARG A 250 16.88 -1.95 16.05
N ASN A 251 17.60 -3.05 16.33
CA ASN A 251 18.94 -3.30 15.79
C ASN A 251 18.91 -3.60 14.29
N TYR A 252 17.82 -4.21 13.80
CA TYR A 252 17.58 -4.40 12.38
C TYR A 252 17.18 -3.08 11.69
N ASP A 253 16.27 -2.34 12.33
CA ASP A 253 15.70 -1.10 11.83
C ASP A 253 15.60 -0.04 12.93
N LYS A 254 16.56 0.89 12.94
CA LYS A 254 16.59 1.98 13.90
C LYS A 254 15.46 3.00 13.76
N PHE A 255 14.75 3.01 12.63
CA PHE A 255 13.61 3.90 12.38
C PHE A 255 12.27 3.24 12.72
N VAL A 256 12.27 2.04 13.30
CA VAL A 256 11.06 1.35 13.73
C VAL A 256 10.16 2.27 14.56
N ARG A 257 8.86 2.20 14.28
CA ARG A 257 7.82 2.89 15.03
C ARG A 257 7.22 1.93 16.03
N LEU A 258 7.27 2.32 17.29
CA LEU A 258 6.72 1.57 18.41
C LEU A 258 5.72 2.48 19.12
N LEU A 259 4.53 1.97 19.40
CA LEU A 259 3.50 2.62 20.20
C LEU A 259 3.13 1.70 21.35
N VAL A 260 3.30 2.16 22.58
CA VAL A 260 2.83 1.42 23.77
C VAL A 260 1.41 1.87 24.07
N VAL A 261 0.50 0.92 24.21
CA VAL A 261 -0.90 1.20 24.46
C VAL A 261 -1.11 1.41 25.97
N PRO A 262 -1.71 2.53 26.39
CA PRO A 262 -2.24 2.63 27.76
C PRO A 262 -3.37 1.60 27.96
N ALA A 263 -3.76 1.34 29.21
CA ALA A 263 -4.93 0.51 29.49
C ALA A 263 -6.15 1.11 28.77
N LEU A 264 -6.73 0.38 27.81
CA LEU A 264 -7.85 0.88 27.01
C LEU A 264 -9.12 0.95 27.85
N ASP A 265 -9.78 2.10 27.79
CA ASP A 265 -11.10 2.32 28.35
C ASP A 265 -11.96 3.12 27.37
N HIS A 266 -13.27 3.20 27.63
CA HIS A 266 -14.19 3.93 26.74
C HIS A 266 -13.87 5.43 26.60
N THR A 267 -13.03 5.98 27.47
CA THR A 267 -12.68 7.41 27.47
C THR A 267 -11.44 7.72 26.64
N ASN A 268 -10.55 6.73 26.43
CA ASN A 268 -9.26 6.94 25.76
C ASN A 268 -9.12 6.28 24.38
N ILE A 269 -10.14 5.55 23.91
CA ILE A 269 -10.17 4.93 22.58
C ILE A 269 -9.87 5.95 21.48
N GLN A 270 -10.47 7.14 21.55
CA GLN A 270 -10.29 8.17 20.54
C GLN A 270 -8.84 8.65 20.48
N ASP A 271 -8.27 8.93 21.64
CA ASP A 271 -6.88 9.37 21.77
C ASP A 271 -5.92 8.30 21.26
N PHE A 272 -6.18 7.02 21.55
CA PHE A 272 -5.40 5.91 21.02
C PHE A 272 -5.43 5.84 19.49
N LEU A 273 -6.61 5.99 18.87
CA LEU A 273 -6.73 5.98 17.41
C LEU A 273 -6.02 7.18 16.77
N THR A 274 -6.16 8.36 17.38
CA THR A 274 -5.45 9.57 16.94
C THR A 274 -3.94 9.41 17.07
N GLN A 275 -3.44 8.86 18.18
CA GLN A 275 -2.01 8.58 18.34
C GLN A 275 -1.51 7.54 17.33
N THR A 276 -2.29 6.48 17.10
CA THR A 276 -1.98 5.46 16.09
C THR A 276 -1.85 6.10 14.71
N GLN A 277 -2.80 6.95 14.32
CA GLN A 277 -2.77 7.70 13.07
C GLN A 277 -1.53 8.61 12.98
N LEU A 278 -1.24 9.39 14.03
CA LEU A 278 -0.09 10.29 14.05
C LEU A 278 1.24 9.54 13.93
N VAL A 279 1.41 8.46 14.68
CA VAL A 279 2.65 7.68 14.65
C VAL A 279 2.78 6.95 13.31
N TYR A 280 1.70 6.32 12.82
CA TYR A 280 1.71 5.62 11.53
C TYR A 280 2.09 6.55 10.38
N ASN A 281 1.51 7.75 10.29
CA ASN A 281 1.78 8.67 9.18
C ASN A 281 3.06 9.51 9.34
N ASN A 282 3.81 9.36 10.43
CA ASN A 282 5.06 10.09 10.61
C ASN A 282 6.23 9.37 9.91
N ASP A 283 6.82 9.99 8.89
CA ASP A 283 8.02 9.48 8.21
C ASP A 283 9.30 9.87 8.96
N ARG A 284 9.75 9.00 9.89
CA ARG A 284 10.91 9.23 10.78
C ARG A 284 12.27 9.40 10.09
N TRP A 285 12.34 9.23 8.78
CA TRP A 285 13.56 9.27 7.99
C TRP A 285 13.58 10.40 6.94
N LEU A 286 12.53 11.21 6.88
CA LEU A 286 12.44 12.45 6.10
C LEU A 286 12.68 13.65 7.02
#